data_AF-A0A942AML8-F1
#
_entry.id   AF-A0A942AML8-F1
#
_cell.length_a   1.000
_cell.length_b   1.000
_cell.length_c   1.000
_cell.angle_alpha   90.00
_cell.angle_beta   90.00
_cell.angle_gamma   90.00
#
_symmetry.space_group_name_H-M   'P 1'
#
loop_
_entity.id
_entity.type
_entity.pdbx_description
1 polymer ?
#
loop_
_entity_poly.entity_id
_entity_poly.type
_entity_poly.pdbx_seq_one_letter_code
_entity_poly.pdbx_strand_id
1 'polypeptide(L)'
;MSLSTNTHYLLSEILKKENERFKLDKIGFIRNLTWEIDYILSTLPLCKIPPEDLESFRKWKFSLLEEYYERKRFSDFVSTHLEAPSFRKMVFDLFQTILKYRYAHEPRTETDRYLAPAGETLSYLLCQERPSFYKNYFTTSSLFNSPSRLHSYCQEICQKIFPLSTAMVIDFLKQNNKPCWEKLCIRLKTLTEIVTKNKLQSYNNDAIQDIWTETCFELKKALQQEKLQQDTPAQSVIAYAAGIVQNKIREFFRKQKKDPYLFIENWDQETVVKNSGMYTNTAMENSARKDFLNLQEIDQNNEYEFQMALSCILYDQTHPQHRELTEGMEDKINTLLAHYLKNQSYEEIAKEKYGILSDKDLQKRANKLRQDVSRVKIKIKERFQEILSSKKKGKISG
;
A
#
# COMPACT_ATOMS: atom_id res chain seq x y z
N MET A 1 -49.02 22.03 -1.12
CA MET A 1 -47.71 22.70 -0.99
C MET A 1 -47.18 22.94 -2.38
N SER A 2 -46.90 24.21 -2.72
CA SER A 2 -46.73 24.68 -4.10
C SER A 2 -45.51 24.09 -4.82
N LEU A 3 -45.57 23.88 -6.13
CA LEU A 3 -44.44 23.45 -6.99
C LEU A 3 -43.15 24.26 -6.75
N SER A 4 -43.25 25.50 -6.25
CA SER A 4 -42.09 26.35 -5.91
C SER A 4 -41.20 25.77 -4.81
N THR A 5 -41.78 25.11 -3.79
CA THR A 5 -41.01 24.62 -2.62
C THR A 5 -40.18 23.39 -2.97
N ASN A 6 -40.73 22.47 -3.77
CA ASN A 6 -40.01 21.29 -4.26
C ASN A 6 -38.91 21.67 -5.26
N THR A 7 -39.18 22.63 -6.13
CA THR A 7 -38.19 23.15 -7.09
C THR A 7 -37.03 23.84 -6.37
N HIS A 8 -37.33 24.69 -5.38
CA HIS A 8 -36.32 25.34 -4.55
C HIS A 8 -35.42 24.32 -3.82
N TYR A 9 -36.03 23.30 -3.20
CA TYR A 9 -35.27 22.24 -2.54
C TYR A 9 -34.34 21.50 -3.50
N LEU A 10 -34.84 21.14 -4.68
CA LEU A 10 -34.07 20.42 -5.69
C LEU A 10 -32.89 21.26 -6.24
N LEU A 11 -33.13 22.54 -6.52
CA LEU A 11 -32.08 23.47 -6.97
C LEU A 11 -31.02 23.70 -5.89
N SER A 12 -31.46 23.82 -4.63
CA SER A 12 -30.57 23.91 -3.49
C SER A 12 -29.64 22.70 -3.41
N GLU A 13 -30.19 21.49 -3.53
CA GLU A 13 -29.38 20.27 -3.52
C GLU A 13 -28.44 20.17 -4.73
N ILE A 14 -28.88 20.57 -5.93
CA ILE A 14 -28.01 20.61 -7.13
C ILE A 14 -26.81 21.53 -6.90
N LEU A 15 -27.06 22.79 -6.50
CA LEU A 15 -25.99 23.76 -6.28
C LEU A 15 -25.10 23.40 -5.10
N LYS A 16 -25.66 22.84 -4.02
CA LYS A 16 -24.89 22.35 -2.88
C LYS A 16 -23.93 21.25 -3.31
N LYS A 17 -24.39 20.29 -4.13
CA LYS A 17 -23.53 19.21 -4.65
C LYS A 17 -22.46 19.72 -5.60
N GLU A 18 -22.77 20.70 -6.44
CA GLU A 18 -21.77 21.38 -7.28
C GLU A 18 -20.73 22.12 -6.44
N ASN A 19 -21.16 22.84 -5.41
CA ASN A 19 -20.27 23.52 -4.47
C ASN A 19 -19.39 22.55 -3.69
N GLU A 20 -19.94 21.44 -3.20
CA GLU A 20 -19.17 20.38 -2.53
C GLU A 20 -18.11 19.77 -3.46
N ARG A 21 -18.48 19.51 -4.72
CA ARG A 21 -17.61 18.89 -5.72
C ARG A 21 -16.48 19.82 -6.17
N PHE A 22 -16.80 21.08 -6.47
CA PHE A 22 -15.87 22.03 -7.07
C PHE A 22 -15.36 23.10 -6.10
N LYS A 23 -15.79 23.06 -4.83
CA LYS A 23 -15.37 24.01 -3.79
C LYS A 23 -15.56 25.47 -4.22
N LEU A 24 -16.71 25.76 -4.84
CA LEU A 24 -17.01 27.04 -5.51
C LEU A 24 -17.00 28.21 -4.52
N ASP A 25 -17.37 27.95 -3.27
CA ASP A 25 -17.28 28.88 -2.14
C ASP A 25 -15.84 29.20 -1.75
N LYS A 26 -14.98 28.18 -1.63
CA LYS A 26 -13.58 28.32 -1.22
C LYS A 26 -12.73 29.03 -2.27
N ILE A 27 -13.10 28.92 -3.54
CA ILE A 27 -12.45 29.69 -4.61
C ILE A 27 -13.04 31.10 -4.76
N GLY A 28 -14.14 31.41 -4.07
CA GLY A 28 -14.77 32.73 -4.08
C GLY A 28 -15.73 32.96 -5.26
N PHE A 29 -16.10 31.91 -6.00
CA PHE A 29 -17.08 31.98 -7.07
C PHE A 29 -18.52 32.09 -6.52
N ILE A 30 -18.83 31.31 -5.48
CA ILE A 30 -20.11 31.40 -4.75
C ILE A 30 -19.86 32.08 -3.40
N ARG A 31 -20.58 33.17 -3.11
CA ARG A 31 -20.47 33.85 -1.81
C ARG A 31 -21.52 33.37 -0.80
N ASN A 32 -22.74 33.15 -1.27
CA ASN A 32 -23.86 32.71 -0.44
C ASN A 32 -24.76 31.81 -1.28
N LEU A 33 -24.91 30.55 -0.87
CA LEU A 33 -25.68 29.56 -1.61
C LEU A 33 -27.15 29.95 -1.77
N THR A 34 -27.77 30.54 -0.75
CA THR A 34 -29.17 30.98 -0.77
C THR A 34 -29.39 32.05 -1.83
N TRP A 35 -28.49 33.05 -1.90
CA TRP A 35 -28.57 34.10 -2.91
C TRP A 35 -28.39 33.55 -4.33
N GLU A 36 -27.57 32.53 -4.51
CA GLU A 36 -27.41 31.89 -5.82
C GLU A 36 -28.65 31.10 -6.23
N ILE A 37 -29.32 30.44 -5.29
CA ILE A 37 -30.60 29.76 -5.54
C ILE A 37 -31.68 30.77 -5.92
N ASP A 38 -31.79 31.89 -5.20
CA ASP A 38 -32.73 32.97 -5.50
C ASP A 38 -32.45 33.59 -6.88
N TYR A 39 -31.17 33.77 -7.23
CA TYR A 39 -30.77 34.25 -8.56
C TYR A 39 -31.21 33.28 -9.67
N ILE A 40 -30.98 31.97 -9.49
CA ILE A 40 -31.41 30.95 -10.44
C ILE A 40 -32.94 30.98 -10.62
N LEU A 41 -33.70 30.98 -9.52
CA LEU A 41 -35.16 30.97 -9.53
C LEU A 41 -35.78 32.21 -10.18
N SER A 42 -35.15 33.38 -10.00
CA SER A 42 -35.66 34.65 -10.52
C SER A 42 -35.27 34.93 -11.97
N THR A 43 -34.16 34.35 -12.47
CA THR A 43 -33.53 34.80 -13.72
C THR A 43 -33.50 33.74 -14.83
N LEU A 44 -33.58 32.45 -14.49
CA LEU A 44 -33.43 31.35 -15.45
C LEU A 44 -34.79 30.74 -15.85
N PRO A 45 -35.20 30.83 -17.12
CA PRO A 45 -36.52 30.38 -17.57
C PRO A 45 -36.72 28.86 -17.45
N LEU A 46 -35.63 28.08 -17.53
CA LEU A 46 -35.64 26.63 -17.40
C LEU A 46 -35.98 26.14 -15.98
N CYS A 47 -35.91 27.00 -14.95
CA CYS A 47 -36.09 26.59 -13.56
C CYS A 47 -37.51 26.27 -13.15
N LYS A 48 -38.51 26.55 -13.99
CA LYS A 48 -39.91 26.58 -13.53
C LYS A 48 -40.48 25.19 -13.25
N ILE A 49 -40.02 24.14 -13.95
CA ILE A 49 -40.51 22.77 -13.76
C ILE A 49 -39.39 21.75 -14.09
N PRO A 50 -38.88 20.99 -13.11
CA PRO A 50 -37.96 19.88 -13.37
C PRO A 50 -38.70 18.67 -13.98
N PRO A 51 -38.13 17.97 -14.97
CA PRO A 51 -38.70 16.72 -15.49
C PRO A 51 -38.69 15.60 -14.45
N GLU A 52 -39.69 14.71 -14.52
CA GLU A 52 -39.80 13.55 -13.62
C GLU A 52 -38.94 12.36 -14.07
N ASP A 53 -38.70 12.22 -15.37
CA ASP A 53 -37.90 11.12 -15.92
C ASP A 53 -36.40 11.40 -15.78
N LEU A 54 -35.62 10.35 -15.50
CA LEU A 54 -34.21 10.47 -15.16
C LEU A 54 -33.35 11.04 -16.29
N GLU A 55 -33.62 10.67 -17.54
CA GLU A 55 -32.81 11.12 -18.68
C GLU A 55 -33.07 12.59 -19.01
N SER A 56 -34.34 13.02 -19.06
CA SER A 56 -34.68 14.42 -19.29
C SER A 56 -34.31 15.28 -18.10
N PHE A 57 -34.41 14.76 -16.87
CA PHE A 57 -33.89 15.44 -15.69
C PHE A 57 -32.39 15.69 -15.79
N ARG A 58 -31.60 14.71 -16.24
CA ARG A 58 -30.14 14.89 -16.46
C ARG A 58 -29.84 15.96 -17.50
N LYS A 59 -30.54 15.94 -18.64
CA LYS A 59 -30.40 16.95 -19.70
C LYS A 59 -30.80 18.34 -19.20
N TRP A 60 -31.93 18.43 -18.50
CA TRP A 60 -32.42 19.66 -17.89
C TRP A 60 -31.43 20.24 -16.88
N LYS A 61 -30.92 19.40 -15.96
CA LYS A 61 -29.90 19.80 -14.99
C LYS A 61 -28.64 20.32 -15.68
N PHE A 62 -28.19 19.66 -16.74
CA PHE A 62 -27.01 20.08 -17.48
C PHE A 62 -27.22 21.45 -18.15
N SER A 63 -28.33 21.63 -18.87
CA SER A 63 -28.67 22.90 -19.51
C SER A 63 -28.82 24.04 -18.50
N LEU A 64 -29.47 23.77 -17.37
CA LEU A 64 -29.61 24.71 -16.27
C LEU A 64 -28.26 25.19 -15.74
N LEU A 65 -27.34 24.26 -15.47
CA LEU A 65 -26.01 24.58 -14.94
C LEU A 65 -25.16 25.33 -15.98
N GLU A 66 -25.17 24.93 -17.25
CA GLU A 66 -24.46 25.66 -18.31
C GLU A 66 -24.95 27.11 -18.39
N GLU A 67 -26.27 27.35 -18.42
CA GLU A 67 -26.83 28.71 -18.48
C GLU A 67 -26.48 29.52 -17.22
N TYR A 68 -26.52 28.90 -16.04
CA TYR A 68 -26.11 29.53 -14.78
C TYR A 68 -24.64 29.99 -14.82
N TYR A 69 -23.71 29.09 -15.18
CA TYR A 69 -22.29 29.41 -15.19
C TYR A 69 -21.91 30.39 -16.32
N GLU A 70 -22.60 30.35 -17.46
CA GLU A 70 -22.45 31.32 -18.55
C GLU A 70 -22.85 32.72 -18.09
N ARG A 71 -24.05 32.87 -17.49
CA ARG A 71 -24.51 34.18 -16.97
C ARG A 71 -23.63 34.72 -15.85
N LYS A 72 -23.10 33.83 -15.01
CA LYS A 72 -22.13 34.18 -13.96
C LYS A 72 -20.71 34.38 -14.47
N ARG A 73 -20.48 34.24 -15.79
CA ARG A 73 -19.19 34.44 -16.44
C ARG A 73 -18.07 33.63 -15.79
N PHE A 74 -18.32 32.33 -15.58
CA PHE A 74 -17.33 31.43 -14.99
C PHE A 74 -16.02 31.41 -15.77
N SER A 75 -16.06 31.56 -17.09
CA SER A 75 -14.85 31.69 -17.94
C SER A 75 -13.98 32.88 -17.52
N ASP A 76 -14.59 34.03 -17.27
CA ASP A 76 -13.89 35.26 -16.89
C ASP A 76 -13.32 35.10 -15.48
N PHE A 77 -14.09 34.49 -14.58
CA PHE A 77 -13.63 34.13 -13.24
C PHE A 77 -12.38 33.24 -13.31
N VAL A 78 -12.41 32.14 -14.09
CA VAL A 78 -11.24 31.27 -14.24
C VAL A 78 -10.04 32.05 -14.77
N SER A 79 -10.22 32.84 -15.83
CA SER A 79 -9.13 33.61 -16.46
C SER A 79 -8.44 34.58 -15.50
N THR A 80 -9.19 35.16 -14.57
CA THR A 80 -8.68 36.13 -13.58
C THR A 80 -8.10 35.46 -12.34
N HIS A 81 -8.44 34.19 -12.08
CA HIS A 81 -8.06 33.46 -10.86
C HIS A 81 -7.09 32.29 -11.12
N LEU A 82 -6.52 32.13 -12.32
CA LEU A 82 -5.54 31.07 -12.63
C LEU A 82 -4.33 31.05 -11.68
N GLU A 83 -3.89 32.22 -11.24
CA GLU A 83 -2.77 32.38 -10.31
C GLU A 83 -3.22 32.31 -8.83
N ALA A 84 -4.53 32.29 -8.56
CA ALA A 84 -5.05 32.26 -7.19
C ALA A 84 -4.75 30.90 -6.52
N PRO A 85 -4.18 30.89 -5.30
CA PRO A 85 -3.84 29.64 -4.61
C PRO A 85 -5.06 28.74 -4.36
N SER A 86 -6.23 29.32 -4.06
CA SER A 86 -7.47 28.58 -3.83
C SER A 86 -7.94 27.85 -5.10
N PHE A 87 -7.85 28.50 -6.26
CA PHE A 87 -8.20 27.93 -7.55
C PHE A 87 -7.24 26.80 -7.94
N ARG A 88 -5.93 27.02 -7.80
CA ARG A 88 -4.91 25.99 -8.09
C ARG A 88 -5.10 24.74 -7.24
N LYS A 89 -5.38 24.91 -5.95
CA LYS A 89 -5.69 23.82 -5.04
C LYS A 89 -6.94 23.05 -5.45
N MET A 90 -8.00 23.75 -5.86
CA MET A 90 -9.21 23.11 -6.38
C MET A 90 -8.91 22.25 -7.62
N VAL A 91 -8.18 22.80 -8.58
CA VAL A 91 -7.77 22.07 -9.79
C VAL A 91 -6.86 20.90 -9.45
N PHE A 92 -5.92 21.07 -8.51
CA PHE A 92 -5.07 19.99 -8.01
C PHE A 92 -5.88 18.84 -7.40
N ASP A 93 -6.88 19.16 -6.58
CA ASP A 93 -7.77 18.18 -5.97
C ASP A 93 -8.60 17.43 -7.04
N LEU A 94 -8.99 18.12 -8.12
CA LEU A 94 -9.63 17.48 -9.28
C LEU A 94 -8.70 16.47 -9.95
N PHE A 95 -7.46 16.88 -10.26
CA PHE A 95 -6.45 15.96 -10.80
C PHE A 95 -6.25 14.75 -9.90
N GLN A 96 -6.08 14.96 -8.58
CA GLN A 96 -5.93 13.86 -7.63
C GLN A 96 -7.12 12.91 -7.63
N THR A 97 -8.35 13.44 -7.68
CA THR A 97 -9.57 12.62 -7.69
C THR A 97 -9.65 11.78 -8.96
N ILE A 98 -9.35 12.38 -10.12
CA ILE A 98 -9.32 11.68 -11.41
C ILE A 98 -8.25 10.58 -11.40
N LEU A 99 -7.03 10.89 -10.93
CA LEU A 99 -5.92 9.94 -10.89
C LEU A 99 -6.19 8.78 -9.91
N LYS A 100 -6.79 9.05 -8.75
CA LYS A 100 -7.25 8.01 -7.82
C LYS A 100 -8.27 7.08 -8.47
N TYR A 101 -9.25 7.63 -9.17
CA TYR A 101 -10.24 6.84 -9.90
C TYR A 101 -9.58 5.96 -10.96
N ARG A 102 -8.71 6.53 -11.79
CA ARG A 102 -7.97 5.79 -12.83
C ARG A 102 -7.14 4.67 -12.24
N TYR A 103 -6.34 4.95 -11.21
CA TYR A 103 -5.57 3.94 -10.50
C TYR A 103 -6.46 2.80 -9.95
N ALA A 104 -7.67 3.08 -9.46
CA ALA A 104 -8.57 2.05 -8.95
C ALA A 104 -9.16 1.13 -10.03
N HIS A 105 -9.30 1.61 -11.28
CA HIS A 105 -10.01 0.90 -12.36
C HIS A 105 -9.10 0.42 -13.50
N GLU A 106 -7.85 0.91 -13.57
CA GLU A 106 -6.88 0.53 -14.59
C GLU A 106 -5.92 -0.56 -14.07
N PRO A 107 -5.38 -1.40 -14.97
CA PRO A 107 -4.43 -2.44 -14.59
C PRO A 107 -3.16 -1.83 -13.98
N ARG A 108 -2.63 -2.48 -12.94
CA ARG A 108 -1.37 -2.07 -12.29
C ARG A 108 -0.23 -2.09 -13.29
N THR A 109 0.46 -0.96 -13.41
CA THR A 109 1.65 -0.78 -14.27
C THR A 109 2.85 -1.56 -13.73
N GLU A 110 3.86 -1.79 -14.56
CA GLU A 110 5.13 -2.39 -14.11
C GLU A 110 5.80 -1.56 -13.01
N THR A 111 5.82 -0.22 -13.17
CA THR A 111 6.36 0.70 -12.16
C THR A 111 5.66 0.55 -10.81
N ASP A 112 4.32 0.48 -10.79
CA ASP A 112 3.58 0.32 -9.54
C ASP A 112 3.71 -1.08 -8.93
N ARG A 113 3.97 -2.11 -9.75
CA ARG A 113 4.18 -3.48 -9.26
C ARG A 113 5.48 -3.64 -8.48
N TYR A 114 6.53 -2.92 -8.87
CA TYR A 114 7.87 -3.10 -8.31
C TYR A 114 8.31 -1.95 -7.40
N LEU A 115 8.04 -0.70 -7.77
CA LEU A 115 8.59 0.49 -7.13
C LEU A 115 7.62 1.19 -6.18
N ALA A 116 6.30 1.05 -6.39
CA ALA A 116 5.31 1.63 -5.49
C ALA A 116 5.03 0.72 -4.28
N PRO A 117 4.76 1.30 -3.09
CA PRO A 117 4.28 0.54 -1.95
C PRO A 117 2.89 -0.04 -2.20
N ALA A 118 2.52 -1.08 -1.46
CA ALA A 118 1.23 -1.74 -1.60
C ALA A 118 0.06 -0.75 -1.36
N GLY A 119 -0.96 -0.81 -2.21
CA GLY A 119 -2.10 0.12 -2.16
C GLY A 119 -1.80 1.53 -2.68
N GLU A 120 -0.56 1.83 -3.07
CA GLU A 120 -0.14 3.13 -3.55
C GLU A 120 0.42 3.09 -4.99
N THR A 121 0.61 4.27 -5.57
CA THR A 121 1.08 4.44 -6.95
C THR A 121 2.20 5.46 -7.05
N LEU A 122 3.15 5.16 -7.94
CA LEU A 122 4.13 6.10 -8.49
C LEU A 122 3.72 6.53 -9.91
N SER A 123 3.02 5.65 -10.64
CA SER A 123 2.62 5.86 -12.04
C SER A 123 1.48 6.85 -12.18
N TYR A 124 0.66 7.05 -11.15
CA TYR A 124 -0.39 8.07 -11.09
C TYR A 124 -0.06 9.16 -10.06
N LEU A 125 1.22 9.33 -9.73
CA LEU A 125 1.66 10.32 -8.76
C LEU A 125 1.71 11.71 -9.39
N LEU A 126 0.92 12.62 -8.86
CA LEU A 126 1.01 14.04 -9.21
C LEU A 126 2.17 14.67 -8.42
N CYS A 127 3.37 14.64 -8.99
CA CYS A 127 4.63 14.89 -8.29
C CYS A 127 4.88 16.34 -7.82
N GLN A 128 4.07 17.35 -8.21
CA GLN A 128 4.07 18.71 -7.62
C GLN A 128 3.05 19.64 -8.31
N GLU A 129 2.48 20.59 -7.55
CA GLU A 129 1.97 21.86 -8.08
C GLU A 129 3.15 22.68 -8.63
N ARG A 130 3.64 22.37 -9.83
CA ARG A 130 4.56 23.29 -10.49
C ARG A 130 3.75 24.45 -11.05
N PRO A 131 4.01 25.72 -10.71
CA PRO A 131 3.34 26.85 -11.34
C PRO A 131 3.44 26.82 -12.88
N SER A 132 4.53 26.24 -13.41
CA SER A 132 4.70 25.98 -14.85
C SER A 132 3.74 24.95 -15.42
N PHE A 133 3.28 23.95 -14.65
CA PHE A 133 2.25 23.00 -15.09
C PHE A 133 0.94 23.74 -15.39
N TYR A 134 0.48 24.59 -14.47
CA TYR A 134 -0.72 25.39 -14.68
C TYR A 134 -0.54 26.38 -15.84
N LYS A 135 0.62 27.04 -15.95
CA LYS A 135 0.89 27.95 -17.07
C LYS A 135 0.95 27.24 -18.42
N ASN A 136 1.40 25.99 -18.49
CA ASN A 136 1.51 25.25 -19.75
C ASN A 136 0.17 24.69 -20.24
N TYR A 137 -0.73 24.34 -19.32
CA TYR A 137 -2.02 23.73 -19.65
C TYR A 137 -3.22 24.69 -19.55
N PHE A 138 -3.07 25.82 -18.88
CA PHE A 138 -4.14 26.81 -18.70
C PHE A 138 -3.75 28.16 -19.30
N THR A 139 -3.22 28.16 -20.54
CA THR A 139 -2.96 29.38 -21.33
C THR A 139 -4.30 29.94 -21.82
N THR A 140 -4.66 31.12 -21.33
CA THR A 140 -5.97 31.76 -21.47
C THR A 140 -6.52 31.80 -22.90
N SER A 141 -7.60 31.05 -23.14
CA SER A 141 -8.65 31.36 -24.12
C SER A 141 -9.88 30.46 -23.88
N SER A 142 -11.00 31.05 -23.45
CA SER A 142 -12.41 30.60 -23.63
C SER A 142 -12.84 29.14 -23.40
N LEU A 143 -12.02 28.24 -22.85
CA LEU A 143 -12.33 26.80 -22.79
C LEU A 143 -13.23 26.37 -21.61
N PHE A 144 -13.29 27.17 -20.54
CA PHE A 144 -13.92 26.78 -19.28
C PHE A 144 -15.16 27.62 -18.97
N ASN A 145 -16.27 27.37 -19.66
CA ASN A 145 -17.54 28.04 -19.38
C ASN A 145 -18.31 27.43 -18.19
N SER A 146 -17.95 26.22 -17.74
CA SER A 146 -18.52 25.57 -16.56
C SER A 146 -17.48 24.71 -15.82
N PRO A 147 -17.66 24.45 -14.50
CA PRO A 147 -16.82 23.52 -13.74
C PRO A 147 -16.82 22.10 -14.31
N SER A 148 -17.91 21.68 -14.95
CA SER A 148 -17.99 20.38 -15.62
C SER A 148 -17.05 20.31 -16.83
N ARG A 149 -16.96 21.36 -17.65
CA ARG A 149 -15.97 21.41 -18.74
C ARG A 149 -14.53 21.48 -18.23
N LEU A 150 -14.29 22.20 -17.14
CA LEU A 150 -12.99 22.21 -16.45
C LEU A 150 -12.61 20.78 -16.00
N HIS A 151 -13.55 20.03 -15.42
CA HIS A 151 -13.32 18.63 -15.04
C HIS A 151 -12.98 17.75 -16.24
N SER A 152 -13.75 17.84 -17.33
CA SER A 152 -13.49 17.08 -18.57
C SER A 152 -12.11 17.39 -19.14
N TYR A 153 -11.71 18.66 -19.14
CA TYR A 153 -10.38 19.05 -19.59
C TYR A 153 -9.27 18.48 -18.70
N CYS A 154 -9.43 18.51 -17.38
CA CYS A 154 -8.50 17.84 -16.47
C CYS A 154 -8.43 16.32 -16.74
N GLN A 155 -9.55 15.68 -17.10
CA GLN A 155 -9.55 14.26 -17.48
C GLN A 155 -8.74 14.01 -18.76
N GLU A 156 -8.89 14.85 -19.79
CA GLU A 156 -8.12 14.75 -21.03
C GLU A 156 -6.62 14.91 -20.78
N ILE A 157 -6.22 15.87 -19.94
CA ILE A 157 -4.82 16.04 -19.54
C ILE A 157 -4.32 14.80 -18.80
N CYS A 158 -5.10 14.30 -17.84
CA CYS A 158 -4.76 13.07 -17.14
C CYS A 158 -4.54 11.91 -18.11
N GLN A 159 -5.40 11.73 -19.11
CA GLN A 159 -5.29 10.67 -20.11
C GLN A 159 -4.02 10.78 -20.95
N LYS A 160 -3.60 11.99 -21.29
CA LYS A 160 -2.38 12.23 -22.09
C LYS A 160 -1.09 11.98 -21.30
N ILE A 161 -1.08 12.31 -20.01
CA ILE A 161 0.14 12.28 -19.19
C ILE A 161 0.30 10.95 -18.44
N PHE A 162 -0.80 10.34 -18.02
CA PHE A 162 -0.79 9.19 -17.11
C PHE A 162 -1.32 7.90 -17.78
N PRO A 163 -0.79 6.72 -17.42
CA PRO A 163 0.24 6.50 -16.40
C PRO A 163 1.63 7.00 -16.81
N LEU A 164 2.38 7.52 -15.84
CA LEU A 164 3.79 7.88 -16.03
C LEU A 164 4.60 6.64 -16.39
N SER A 165 5.49 6.77 -17.36
CA SER A 165 6.42 5.70 -17.72
C SER A 165 7.47 5.52 -16.62
N THR A 166 8.09 4.34 -16.57
CA THR A 166 9.20 4.05 -15.65
C THR A 166 10.33 5.07 -15.80
N ALA A 167 10.65 5.46 -17.04
CA ALA A 167 11.65 6.48 -17.34
C ALA A 167 11.33 7.83 -16.69
N MET A 168 10.08 8.31 -16.80
CA MET A 168 9.65 9.55 -16.15
C MET A 168 9.75 9.47 -14.62
N VAL A 169 9.40 8.33 -14.03
CA VAL A 169 9.52 8.12 -12.57
C VAL A 169 10.99 8.11 -12.14
N ILE A 170 11.88 7.47 -12.90
CA ILE A 170 13.32 7.51 -12.67
C ILE A 170 13.86 8.94 -12.76
N ASP A 171 13.40 9.74 -13.73
CA ASP A 171 13.80 11.14 -13.84
C ASP A 171 13.37 11.97 -12.63
N PHE A 172 12.15 11.74 -12.12
CA PHE A 172 11.71 12.38 -10.89
C PHE A 172 12.58 12.00 -9.69
N LEU A 173 13.02 10.73 -9.60
CA LEU A 173 13.95 10.27 -8.56
C LEU A 173 15.33 10.93 -8.71
N LYS A 174 15.86 11.03 -9.94
CA LYS A 174 17.12 11.74 -10.25
C LYS A 174 17.06 13.22 -9.85
N GLN A 175 15.93 13.88 -10.12
CA GLN A 175 15.65 15.26 -9.72
C GLN A 175 15.36 15.43 -8.21
N ASN A 176 15.51 14.38 -7.41
CA ASN A 176 15.25 14.38 -5.97
C ASN A 176 13.82 14.84 -5.61
N ASN A 177 12.83 14.42 -6.40
CA ASN A 177 11.42 14.70 -6.12
C ASN A 177 10.99 14.01 -4.81
N LYS A 178 10.67 14.83 -3.79
CA LYS A 178 10.36 14.36 -2.44
C LYS A 178 9.17 13.38 -2.39
N PRO A 179 7.99 13.68 -2.98
CA PRO A 179 6.86 12.73 -2.98
C PRO A 179 7.18 11.36 -3.61
N CYS A 180 7.96 11.36 -4.70
CA CYS A 180 8.38 10.13 -5.36
C CYS A 180 9.34 9.31 -4.48
N TRP A 181 10.30 9.98 -3.84
CA TRP A 181 11.24 9.36 -2.90
C TRP A 181 10.55 8.84 -1.64
N GLU A 182 9.60 9.56 -1.05
CA GLU A 182 8.86 9.11 0.14
C GLU A 182 8.19 7.75 -0.10
N LYS A 183 7.51 7.59 -1.24
CA LYS A 183 6.87 6.33 -1.64
C LYS A 183 7.88 5.21 -1.91
N LEU A 184 8.95 5.51 -2.64
CA LEU A 184 10.00 4.53 -2.91
C LEU A 184 10.69 4.08 -1.61
N CYS A 185 10.97 4.99 -0.69
CA CYS A 185 11.58 4.68 0.60
C CYS A 185 10.70 3.73 1.43
N ILE A 186 9.38 3.93 1.44
CA ILE A 186 8.44 2.99 2.07
C ILE A 186 8.55 1.60 1.41
N ARG A 187 8.59 1.55 0.07
CA ARG A 187 8.78 0.29 -0.66
C ARG A 187 10.10 -0.39 -0.32
N LEU A 188 11.19 0.37 -0.25
CA LEU A 188 12.52 -0.11 0.12
C LEU A 188 12.57 -0.60 1.56
N LYS A 189 11.81 0.01 2.48
CA LYS A 189 11.71 -0.47 3.86
C LYS A 189 11.11 -1.87 3.89
N THR A 190 9.99 -2.07 3.19
CA THR A 190 9.37 -3.40 3.10
C THR A 190 10.29 -4.41 2.43
N LEU A 191 10.99 -4.03 1.36
CA LEU A 191 12.00 -4.88 0.72
C LEU A 191 13.11 -5.25 1.72
N THR A 192 13.61 -4.27 2.47
CA THR A 192 14.66 -4.47 3.47
C THR A 192 14.18 -5.44 4.53
N GLU A 193 12.98 -5.24 5.08
CA GLU A 193 12.38 -6.14 6.06
C GLU A 193 12.27 -7.57 5.52
N ILE A 194 11.80 -7.78 4.29
CA ILE A 194 11.66 -9.11 3.68
C ILE A 194 13.03 -9.78 3.48
N VAL A 195 13.96 -9.09 2.83
CA VAL A 195 15.29 -9.65 2.53
C VAL A 195 16.08 -9.91 3.82
N THR A 196 15.92 -9.02 4.79
CA THR A 196 16.52 -9.17 6.12
C THR A 196 15.88 -10.36 6.80
N LYS A 197 14.53 -10.41 6.98
CA LYS A 197 13.71 -11.51 7.58
C LYS A 197 14.00 -12.91 7.02
N ASN A 198 14.31 -13.01 5.74
CA ASN A 198 14.66 -14.29 5.12
C ASN A 198 16.09 -14.76 5.45
N LYS A 199 16.97 -13.89 5.94
CA LYS A 199 18.42 -14.17 6.11
C LYS A 199 18.90 -14.26 7.55
N LEU A 200 18.22 -13.68 8.53
CA LEU A 200 18.47 -13.89 9.96
C LEU A 200 17.28 -14.61 10.65
N GLN A 201 17.47 -15.17 11.83
CA GLN A 201 16.36 -15.77 12.61
C GLN A 201 16.02 -14.96 13.87
N SER A 202 16.89 -14.03 14.25
CA SER A 202 16.68 -13.06 15.34
C SER A 202 17.11 -11.67 14.86
N TYR A 203 16.31 -10.64 15.17
CA TYR A 203 16.52 -9.29 14.64
C TYR A 203 16.37 -8.24 15.72
N ASN A 204 17.30 -7.28 15.71
CA ASN A 204 17.08 -5.97 16.32
C ASN A 204 16.48 -5.03 15.25
N ASN A 205 15.39 -4.34 15.58
CA ASN A 205 14.75 -3.35 14.70
C ASN A 205 15.72 -2.22 14.28
N ASP A 206 16.71 -1.91 15.11
CA ASP A 206 17.72 -0.89 14.80
C ASP A 206 18.59 -1.27 13.59
N ALA A 207 18.93 -2.55 13.44
CA ALA A 207 19.73 -3.03 12.31
C ALA A 207 18.97 -2.94 10.97
N ILE A 208 17.66 -3.19 10.97
CA ILE A 208 16.81 -3.04 9.78
C ILE A 208 16.75 -1.57 9.37
N GLN A 209 16.61 -0.67 10.35
CA GLN A 209 16.55 0.76 10.13
C GLN A 209 17.85 1.30 9.52
N ASP A 210 19.01 0.85 10.02
CA ASP A 210 20.33 1.23 9.49
C ASP A 210 20.52 0.73 8.06
N ILE A 211 20.24 -0.55 7.81
CA ILE A 211 20.36 -1.15 6.47
C ILE A 211 19.43 -0.47 5.47
N TRP A 212 18.18 -0.17 5.87
CA TRP A 212 17.22 0.53 5.04
C TRP A 212 17.71 1.94 4.70
N THR A 213 18.21 2.67 5.68
CA THR A 213 18.71 4.04 5.51
C THR A 213 19.90 4.06 4.55
N GLU A 214 20.88 3.18 4.75
CA GLU A 214 22.03 3.04 3.84
C GLU A 214 21.61 2.63 2.43
N THR A 215 20.64 1.73 2.30
CA THR A 215 20.09 1.29 1.00
C THR A 215 19.47 2.46 0.24
N CYS A 216 18.67 3.30 0.93
CA CYS A 216 18.08 4.49 0.32
C CYS A 216 19.17 5.46 -0.18
N PHE A 217 20.22 5.69 0.61
CA PHE A 217 21.33 6.56 0.23
C PHE A 217 22.13 6.01 -0.96
N GLU A 218 22.47 4.72 -0.96
CA GLU A 218 23.24 4.11 -2.05
C GLU A 218 22.45 4.05 -3.36
N LEU A 219 21.15 3.73 -3.30
CA LEU A 219 20.29 3.76 -4.48
C LEU A 219 20.18 5.17 -5.04
N LYS A 220 20.00 6.19 -4.18
CA LYS A 220 19.97 7.59 -4.58
C LYS A 220 21.26 8.01 -5.27
N LYS A 221 22.42 7.64 -4.71
CA LYS A 221 23.73 7.89 -5.31
C LYS A 221 23.88 7.18 -6.65
N ALA A 222 23.43 5.93 -6.77
CA ALA A 222 23.49 5.17 -8.01
C ALA A 222 22.65 5.80 -9.14
N LEU A 223 21.47 6.32 -8.82
CA LEU A 223 20.60 7.03 -9.77
C LEU A 223 21.22 8.37 -10.23
N GLN A 224 21.87 9.11 -9.32
CA GLN A 224 22.52 10.38 -9.61
C GLN A 224 23.83 10.22 -10.40
N GLN A 225 24.55 9.13 -10.19
CA GLN A 225 25.81 8.80 -10.89
C GLN A 225 25.57 8.06 -12.22
N GLU A 226 24.32 8.02 -12.72
CA GLU A 226 23.92 7.34 -13.96
C GLU A 226 24.29 5.85 -14.04
N LYS A 227 24.51 5.18 -12.90
CA LYS A 227 24.72 3.72 -12.86
C LYS A 227 23.47 2.95 -13.28
N LEU A 228 22.30 3.58 -13.14
CA LEU A 228 21.01 3.12 -13.67
C LEU A 228 20.60 4.10 -14.77
N GLN A 229 20.52 3.59 -16.00
CA GLN A 229 20.09 4.37 -17.16
C GLN A 229 18.61 4.73 -17.06
N GLN A 230 18.18 5.76 -17.80
CA GLN A 230 16.79 6.24 -17.78
C GLN A 230 15.80 5.18 -18.27
N ASP A 231 16.22 4.32 -19.20
CA ASP A 231 15.40 3.23 -19.76
C ASP A 231 15.43 1.95 -18.91
N THR A 232 15.96 2.02 -17.69
CA THR A 232 16.02 0.84 -16.81
C THR A 232 14.60 0.42 -16.42
N PRO A 233 14.20 -0.86 -16.63
CA PRO A 233 12.89 -1.34 -16.24
C PRO A 233 12.74 -1.33 -14.71
N ALA A 234 11.51 -1.22 -14.23
CA ALA A 234 11.21 -1.04 -12.81
C ALA A 234 11.69 -2.25 -11.99
N GLN A 235 11.59 -3.44 -12.59
CA GLN A 235 12.12 -4.69 -12.04
C GLN A 235 13.63 -4.65 -11.80
N SER A 236 14.41 -4.06 -12.72
CA SER A 236 15.86 -3.97 -12.57
C SER A 236 16.26 -2.98 -11.47
N VAL A 237 15.51 -1.89 -11.32
CA VAL A 237 15.73 -0.93 -10.22
C VAL A 237 15.52 -1.58 -8.85
N ILE A 238 14.43 -2.33 -8.68
CA ILE A 238 14.16 -3.01 -7.40
C ILE A 238 15.15 -4.17 -7.15
N ALA A 239 15.56 -4.88 -8.20
CA ALA A 239 16.58 -5.92 -8.10
C ALA A 239 17.95 -5.35 -7.69
N TYR A 240 18.32 -4.19 -8.23
CA TYR A 240 19.52 -3.47 -7.81
C TYR A 240 19.46 -3.07 -6.34
N ALA A 241 18.32 -2.53 -5.89
CA ALA A 241 18.11 -2.20 -4.49
C ALA A 241 18.19 -3.45 -3.58
N ALA A 242 17.61 -4.57 -3.99
CA ALA A 242 17.72 -5.83 -3.26
C ALA A 242 19.19 -6.31 -3.14
N GLY A 243 19.97 -6.13 -4.21
CA GLY A 243 21.42 -6.40 -4.19
C GLY A 243 22.18 -5.53 -3.18
N ILE A 244 21.83 -4.24 -3.08
CA ILE A 244 22.38 -3.34 -2.06
C ILE A 244 22.05 -3.87 -0.66
N VAL A 245 20.77 -4.17 -0.39
CA VAL A 245 20.34 -4.72 0.91
C VAL A 245 21.13 -5.98 1.26
N GLN A 246 21.29 -6.92 0.32
CA GLN A 246 22.05 -8.14 0.55
C GLN A 246 23.52 -7.86 0.88
N ASN A 247 24.16 -6.91 0.19
CA ASN A 247 25.54 -6.52 0.48
C ASN A 247 25.65 -5.87 1.86
N LYS A 248 24.69 -5.03 2.25
CA LYS A 248 24.64 -4.41 3.58
C LYS A 248 24.41 -5.41 4.70
N ILE A 249 23.57 -6.41 4.49
CA ILE A 249 23.43 -7.53 5.42
C ILE A 249 24.77 -8.28 5.56
N ARG A 250 25.46 -8.57 4.44
CA ARG A 250 26.79 -9.21 4.48
C ARG A 250 27.81 -8.34 5.24
N GLU A 251 27.81 -7.02 5.04
CA GLU A 251 28.67 -6.08 5.78
C GLU A 251 28.36 -6.04 7.27
N PHE A 252 27.07 -5.99 7.63
CA PHE A 252 26.59 -6.07 9.00
C PHE A 252 27.10 -7.35 9.68
N PHE A 253 26.94 -8.50 9.03
CA PHE A 253 27.50 -9.76 9.53
C PHE A 253 29.03 -9.78 9.58
N ARG A 254 29.75 -9.18 8.61
CA ARG A 254 31.22 -9.06 8.68
C ARG A 254 31.68 -8.21 9.87
N LYS A 255 30.93 -7.16 10.21
CA LYS A 255 31.19 -6.35 11.41
C LYS A 255 30.90 -7.14 12.69
N GLN A 256 29.84 -7.95 12.70
CA GLN A 256 29.52 -8.85 13.81
C GLN A 256 30.47 -10.05 13.92
N LYS A 257 31.09 -10.52 12.82
CA LYS A 257 32.11 -11.59 12.79
C LYS A 257 33.41 -11.27 13.54
N LYS A 258 33.55 -10.08 14.14
CA LYS A 258 34.54 -9.85 15.21
C LYS A 258 34.16 -10.51 16.54
N ASP A 259 32.95 -11.08 16.64
CA ASP A 259 32.47 -11.85 17.78
C ASP A 259 32.49 -13.37 17.42
N PRO A 260 33.34 -14.20 18.06
CA PRO A 260 33.66 -15.56 17.60
C PRO A 260 32.53 -16.60 17.68
N TYR A 261 31.36 -16.30 18.25
CA TYR A 261 30.37 -17.31 18.65
C TYR A 261 29.13 -17.44 17.74
N LEU A 262 29.01 -16.68 16.66
CA LEU A 262 27.79 -16.64 15.81
C LEU A 262 27.84 -17.47 14.53
N PHE A 263 28.78 -18.42 14.42
CA PHE A 263 28.73 -19.42 13.36
C PHE A 263 27.93 -20.64 13.84
N ILE A 264 26.89 -21.01 13.11
CA ILE A 264 26.61 -22.37 12.62
C ILE A 264 25.33 -22.33 11.75
N GLU A 265 25.44 -22.95 10.57
CA GLU A 265 24.37 -23.45 9.69
C GLU A 265 23.50 -22.45 8.89
N ASN A 266 23.99 -22.10 7.69
CA ASN A 266 23.36 -22.41 6.38
C ASN A 266 23.92 -21.46 5.32
N TRP A 267 25.07 -21.84 4.77
CA TRP A 267 25.79 -21.07 3.75
C TRP A 267 25.61 -21.60 2.32
N ASP A 268 24.73 -22.60 2.11
CA ASP A 268 24.58 -23.28 0.82
C ASP A 268 23.19 -23.12 0.17
N GLN A 269 22.59 -21.93 0.26
CA GLN A 269 21.44 -21.57 -0.59
C GLN A 269 21.69 -20.24 -1.32
N GLU A 270 22.80 -20.17 -2.06
CA GLU A 270 22.88 -19.27 -3.20
C GLU A 270 22.35 -19.97 -4.46
N THR A 271 21.65 -19.20 -5.30
CA THR A 271 21.22 -19.50 -6.69
C THR A 271 19.84 -20.13 -6.95
N VAL A 272 18.74 -19.44 -6.59
CA VAL A 272 17.58 -19.23 -7.51
C VAL A 272 16.89 -17.88 -7.19
N VAL A 273 17.49 -16.73 -7.54
CA VAL A 273 16.86 -15.39 -7.35
C VAL A 273 16.78 -14.60 -8.67
N LYS A 274 16.84 -15.30 -9.81
CA LYS A 274 16.39 -14.76 -11.08
C LYS A 274 15.08 -15.50 -11.40
N ASN A 275 13.95 -14.81 -11.24
CA ASN A 275 12.56 -15.21 -11.58
C ASN A 275 11.58 -15.53 -10.44
N SER A 276 11.87 -15.25 -9.15
CA SER A 276 10.83 -15.43 -8.12
C SER A 276 9.87 -14.24 -8.07
N GLY A 277 8.56 -14.50 -8.12
CA GLY A 277 7.48 -13.52 -7.89
C GLY A 277 7.44 -12.95 -6.46
N MET A 278 8.49 -13.16 -5.66
CA MET A 278 8.61 -12.73 -4.27
C MET A 278 8.70 -11.19 -4.12
N TYR A 279 8.97 -10.48 -5.21
CA TYR A 279 9.18 -9.03 -5.23
C TYR A 279 8.02 -8.24 -5.87
N THR A 280 6.90 -8.88 -6.24
CA THR A 280 5.71 -8.21 -6.80
C THR A 280 4.67 -7.91 -5.71
N ASN A 281 3.94 -6.79 -5.84
CA ASN A 281 2.84 -6.43 -4.92
C ASN A 281 1.73 -7.50 -4.83
N THR A 282 1.53 -8.33 -5.86
CA THR A 282 0.56 -9.44 -5.85
C THR A 282 0.87 -10.55 -4.85
N ALA A 283 2.15 -10.83 -4.58
CA ALA A 283 2.52 -11.79 -3.54
C ALA A 283 2.22 -11.24 -2.12
N MET A 284 2.29 -9.91 -1.95
CA MET A 284 2.03 -9.23 -0.68
C MET A 284 0.54 -9.05 -0.37
N GLU A 285 -0.30 -8.79 -1.37
CA GLU A 285 -1.76 -8.77 -1.16
C GLU A 285 -2.29 -10.17 -0.82
N ASN A 286 -1.72 -11.23 -1.39
CA ASN A 286 -2.08 -12.60 -1.07
C ASN A 286 -1.54 -13.08 0.29
N SER A 287 -0.36 -12.61 0.74
CA SER A 287 0.16 -12.98 2.06
C SER A 287 -0.55 -12.26 3.22
N ALA A 288 -1.07 -11.06 2.98
CA ALA A 288 -1.79 -10.28 4.00
C ALA A 288 -3.30 -10.60 4.10
N ARG A 289 -3.86 -11.34 3.14
CA ARG A 289 -5.30 -11.68 3.07
C ARG A 289 -5.62 -13.17 3.08
N LYS A 290 -4.66 -14.07 3.27
CA LYS A 290 -4.99 -15.48 3.46
C LYS A 290 -5.58 -15.68 4.84
N ASP A 291 -6.86 -16.02 4.86
CA ASP A 291 -7.60 -16.39 6.06
C ASP A 291 -7.10 -17.79 6.49
N PHE A 292 -6.08 -17.83 7.35
CA PHE A 292 -5.46 -19.08 7.82
C PHE A 292 -6.42 -19.95 8.65
N LEU A 293 -7.67 -19.49 8.87
CA LEU A 293 -8.77 -20.28 9.38
C LEU A 293 -9.20 -21.39 8.41
N ASN A 294 -9.04 -21.21 7.08
CA ASN A 294 -9.41 -22.22 6.10
C ASN A 294 -8.21 -23.10 5.69
N LEU A 295 -7.92 -24.12 6.48
CA LEU A 295 -6.81 -25.06 6.26
C LEU A 295 -6.82 -25.77 4.89
N GLN A 296 -7.96 -25.75 4.17
CA GLN A 296 -8.11 -26.38 2.85
C GLN A 296 -7.41 -25.58 1.73
N GLU A 297 -7.16 -24.29 1.94
CA GLU A 297 -6.53 -23.39 0.96
C GLU A 297 -5.00 -23.31 1.09
N ILE A 298 -4.44 -24.00 2.09
CA ILE A 298 -3.00 -24.05 2.33
C ILE A 298 -2.35 -24.99 1.31
N ASP A 299 -1.41 -24.44 0.53
CA ASP A 299 -0.53 -25.24 -0.29
C ASP A 299 0.57 -25.86 0.57
N GLN A 300 0.55 -27.19 0.71
CA GLN A 300 1.53 -27.95 1.48
C GLN A 300 2.93 -27.91 0.85
N ASN A 301 3.02 -27.63 -0.46
CA ASN A 301 4.29 -27.52 -1.18
C ASN A 301 4.89 -26.11 -1.05
N ASN A 302 4.11 -25.15 -0.52
CA ASN A 302 4.57 -23.80 -0.23
C ASN A 302 5.04 -23.73 1.24
N GLU A 303 6.35 -23.77 1.44
CA GLU A 303 6.97 -23.77 2.77
C GLU A 303 6.56 -22.54 3.62
N TYR A 304 6.39 -21.37 2.99
CA TYR A 304 5.98 -20.16 3.69
C TYR A 304 4.54 -20.24 4.21
N GLU A 305 3.60 -20.71 3.38
CA GLU A 305 2.20 -20.87 3.79
C GLU A 305 2.04 -21.94 4.87
N PHE A 306 2.76 -23.04 4.71
CA PHE A 306 2.80 -24.13 5.69
C PHE A 306 3.30 -23.64 7.05
N GLN A 307 4.41 -22.89 7.07
CA GLN A 307 4.99 -22.36 8.32
C GLN A 307 4.12 -21.28 8.97
N MET A 308 3.52 -20.39 8.18
CA MET A 308 2.64 -19.34 8.69
C MET A 308 1.37 -19.89 9.31
N ALA A 309 0.69 -20.80 8.61
CA ALA A 309 -0.51 -21.46 9.14
C ALA A 309 -0.20 -22.24 10.43
N LEU A 310 0.90 -22.98 10.45
CA LEU A 310 1.33 -23.72 11.63
C LEU A 310 1.58 -22.79 12.83
N SER A 311 2.21 -21.65 12.59
CA SER A 311 2.52 -20.66 13.63
C SER A 311 1.24 -20.00 14.17
N CYS A 312 0.27 -19.69 13.30
CA CYS A 312 -1.03 -19.16 13.70
C CYS A 312 -1.77 -20.13 14.63
N ILE A 313 -1.82 -21.42 14.29
CA ILE A 313 -2.50 -22.45 15.09
C ILE A 313 -1.81 -22.65 16.43
N LEU A 314 -0.47 -22.66 16.48
CA LEU A 314 0.28 -22.83 17.72
C LEU A 314 0.15 -21.62 18.66
N TYR A 315 0.01 -20.42 18.10
CA TYR A 315 -0.12 -19.19 18.87
C TYR A 315 -1.53 -18.97 19.41
N ASP A 316 -2.55 -19.22 18.57
CA ASP A 316 -3.95 -19.06 18.96
C ASP A 316 -4.49 -20.35 19.61
N GLN A 317 -4.48 -20.37 20.94
CA GLN A 317 -5.03 -21.48 21.72
C GLN A 317 -6.54 -21.68 21.53
N THR A 318 -7.24 -20.68 20.99
CA THR A 318 -8.68 -20.75 20.67
C THR A 318 -8.93 -21.31 19.28
N HIS A 319 -7.87 -21.52 18.48
CA HIS A 319 -7.98 -22.09 17.15
C HIS A 319 -8.55 -23.51 17.20
N PRO A 320 -9.53 -23.89 16.34
CA PRO A 320 -10.20 -25.20 16.43
C PRO A 320 -9.26 -26.40 16.35
N GLN A 321 -8.16 -26.27 15.61
CA GLN A 321 -7.13 -27.31 15.42
C GLN A 321 -5.94 -27.18 16.37
N HIS A 322 -5.93 -26.21 17.29
CA HIS A 322 -4.86 -26.09 18.29
C HIS A 322 -4.75 -27.39 19.09
N ARG A 323 -5.87 -27.85 19.67
CA ARG A 323 -5.90 -29.08 20.46
C ARG A 323 -5.43 -30.30 19.69
N GLU A 324 -5.93 -30.50 18.47
CA GLU A 324 -5.54 -31.62 17.59
C GLU A 324 -4.03 -31.62 17.29
N LEU A 325 -3.44 -30.43 17.15
CA LEU A 325 -2.01 -30.26 16.90
C LEU A 325 -1.17 -30.52 18.17
N THR A 326 -1.62 -30.05 19.33
CA THR A 326 -0.81 -29.95 20.56
C THR A 326 -1.03 -31.08 21.57
N GLU A 327 -2.06 -31.91 21.42
CA GLU A 327 -2.49 -32.91 22.42
C GLU A 327 -1.37 -33.91 22.77
N GLY A 328 -1.04 -34.00 24.06
CA GLY A 328 0.03 -34.85 24.60
C GLY A 328 1.45 -34.29 24.44
N MET A 329 1.60 -33.05 23.97
CA MET A 329 2.89 -32.34 23.84
C MET A 329 2.88 -30.94 24.45
N GLU A 330 1.85 -30.59 25.24
CA GLU A 330 1.57 -29.25 25.76
C GLU A 330 2.77 -28.67 26.51
N ASP A 331 3.36 -29.46 27.40
CA ASP A 331 4.52 -29.10 28.21
C ASP A 331 5.74 -28.71 27.36
N LYS A 332 5.93 -29.39 26.23
CA LYS A 332 7.06 -29.18 25.33
C LYS A 332 6.78 -28.06 24.34
N ILE A 333 5.52 -27.85 23.98
CA ILE A 333 5.05 -26.71 23.19
C ILE A 333 5.19 -25.44 24.00
N ASN A 334 4.81 -25.45 25.28
CA ASN A 334 5.04 -24.33 26.20
C ASN A 334 6.53 -23.98 26.31
N THR A 335 7.41 -24.99 26.35
CA THR A 335 8.88 -24.79 26.31
C THR A 335 9.34 -24.18 24.98
N LEU A 336 8.77 -24.63 23.85
CA LEU A 336 9.04 -24.09 22.52
C LEU A 336 8.58 -22.63 22.39
N LEU A 337 7.37 -22.30 22.86
CA LEU A 337 6.82 -20.95 22.85
C LEU A 337 7.59 -20.02 23.78
N ALA A 338 7.98 -20.49 24.97
CA ALA A 338 8.85 -19.75 25.88
C ALA A 338 10.19 -19.36 25.23
N HIS A 339 10.81 -20.31 24.52
CA HIS A 339 12.08 -20.06 23.84
C HIS A 339 11.94 -19.10 22.65
N TYR A 340 10.92 -19.29 21.79
CA TYR A 340 10.80 -18.55 20.53
C TYR A 340 9.97 -17.26 20.60
N LEU A 341 8.98 -17.17 21.50
CA LEU A 341 8.11 -15.98 21.63
C LEU A 341 8.52 -15.10 22.80
N LYS A 342 8.94 -15.69 23.92
CA LYS A 342 9.37 -14.94 25.12
C LYS A 342 10.88 -14.71 25.18
N ASN A 343 11.62 -15.22 24.19
CA ASN A 343 13.07 -15.09 24.07
C ASN A 343 13.85 -15.59 25.30
N GLN A 344 13.32 -16.61 25.99
CA GLN A 344 13.97 -17.20 27.15
C GLN A 344 15.02 -18.23 26.70
N SER A 345 16.19 -18.22 27.33
CA SER A 345 17.19 -19.26 27.17
C SER A 345 16.72 -20.59 27.79
N TYR A 346 17.26 -21.73 27.32
CA TYR A 346 16.92 -23.03 27.90
C TYR A 346 17.28 -23.13 29.39
N GLU A 347 18.26 -22.36 29.85
CA GLU A 347 18.64 -22.27 31.27
C GLU A 347 17.63 -21.46 32.07
N GLU A 348 17.13 -20.35 31.54
CA GLU A 348 16.05 -19.56 32.16
C GLU A 348 14.76 -20.39 32.27
N ILE A 349 14.40 -21.10 31.19
CA ILE A 349 13.23 -21.99 31.19
C ILE A 349 13.43 -23.14 32.19
N ALA A 350 14.65 -23.68 32.31
CA ALA A 350 14.96 -24.72 33.28
C ALA A 350 14.86 -24.20 34.73
N LYS A 351 15.32 -22.98 35.00
CA LYS A 351 15.17 -22.33 36.32
C LYS A 351 13.71 -22.05 36.66
N GLU A 352 12.93 -21.60 35.68
CA GLU A 352 11.50 -21.34 35.87
C GLU A 352 10.70 -22.64 36.10
N LYS A 353 11.05 -23.72 35.38
CA LYS A 353 10.34 -25.01 35.46
C LYS A 353 10.77 -25.89 36.64
N TYR A 354 12.02 -25.79 37.08
CA TYR A 354 12.61 -26.71 38.08
C TYR A 354 13.20 -26.01 39.31
N GLY A 355 13.17 -24.68 39.39
CA GLY A 355 13.66 -23.91 40.52
C GLY A 355 15.19 -23.76 40.59
N ILE A 356 15.72 -23.58 41.80
CA ILE A 356 17.16 -23.43 42.04
C ILE A 356 17.83 -24.80 41.87
N LEU A 357 18.67 -24.91 40.84
CA LEU A 357 19.43 -26.11 40.49
C LEU A 357 20.93 -25.86 40.66
N SER A 358 21.70 -26.92 40.91
CA SER A 358 23.16 -26.87 40.77
C SER A 358 23.55 -26.61 39.30
N ASP A 359 24.71 -26.00 39.05
CA ASP A 359 25.14 -25.68 37.66
C ASP A 359 25.19 -26.93 36.76
N LYS A 360 25.58 -28.08 37.31
CA LYS A 360 25.58 -29.37 36.59
C LYS A 360 24.17 -29.85 36.24
N ASP A 361 23.23 -29.71 37.16
CA ASP A 361 21.84 -30.11 36.94
C ASP A 361 21.10 -29.13 36.01
N LEU A 362 21.41 -27.84 36.10
CA LEU A 362 20.91 -26.80 35.21
C LEU A 362 21.30 -27.10 33.76
N GLN A 363 22.58 -27.36 33.51
CA GLN A 363 23.07 -27.70 32.16
C GLN A 363 22.40 -28.98 31.61
N LYS A 364 22.23 -30.00 32.46
CA LYS A 364 21.58 -31.26 32.09
C LYS A 364 20.10 -31.04 31.72
N ARG A 365 19.39 -30.19 32.47
CA ARG A 365 17.98 -29.85 32.21
C ARG A 365 17.83 -28.97 30.98
N ALA A 366 18.68 -27.98 30.78
CA ALA A 366 18.69 -27.13 29.59
C ALA A 366 18.94 -27.96 28.31
N ASN A 367 19.90 -28.89 28.34
CA ASN A 367 20.15 -29.81 27.23
C ASN A 367 18.95 -30.72 26.94
N LYS A 368 18.26 -31.20 27.99
CA LYS A 368 17.03 -31.99 27.82
C LYS A 368 15.91 -31.16 27.18
N LEU A 369 15.70 -29.93 27.61
CA LEU A 369 14.71 -29.02 27.02
C LEU A 369 15.02 -28.74 25.55
N ARG A 370 16.29 -28.52 25.19
CA ARG A 370 16.73 -28.36 23.79
C ARG A 370 16.41 -29.59 22.94
N GLN A 371 16.70 -30.79 23.45
CA GLN A 371 16.37 -32.05 22.77
C GLN A 371 14.86 -32.24 22.63
N ASP A 372 14.08 -31.92 23.68
CA ASP A 372 12.63 -32.02 23.64
C ASP A 372 12.01 -31.04 22.62
N VAL A 373 12.49 -29.79 22.56
CA VAL A 373 12.07 -28.80 21.55
C VAL A 373 12.41 -29.28 20.13
N SER A 374 13.61 -29.82 19.91
CA SER A 374 13.99 -30.37 18.60
C SER A 374 13.06 -31.52 18.15
N ARG A 375 12.71 -32.43 19.07
CA ARG A 375 11.82 -33.56 18.78
C ARG A 375 10.38 -33.12 18.55
N VAL A 376 9.92 -32.10 19.27
CA VAL A 376 8.55 -31.58 19.17
C VAL A 376 8.33 -30.83 17.86
N LYS A 377 9.31 -30.10 17.34
CA LYS A 377 9.23 -29.48 16.01
C LYS A 377 8.94 -30.49 14.90
N ILE A 378 9.61 -31.65 14.95
CA ILE A 378 9.43 -32.72 13.97
C ILE A 378 8.01 -33.28 14.08
N LYS A 379 7.60 -33.66 15.30
CA LYS A 379 6.26 -34.22 15.56
C LYS A 379 5.11 -33.27 15.20
N ILE A 380 5.26 -31.98 15.48
CA ILE A 380 4.26 -30.96 15.13
C ILE A 380 4.12 -30.82 13.62
N LYS A 381 5.25 -30.84 12.90
CA LYS A 381 5.26 -30.78 11.42
C LYS A 381 4.55 -32.00 10.82
N GLU A 382 4.84 -33.19 11.32
CA GLU A 382 4.20 -34.45 10.90
C GLU A 382 2.69 -34.41 11.16
N ARG A 383 2.26 -34.06 12.39
CA ARG A 383 0.84 -33.94 12.73
C ARG A 383 0.12 -32.90 11.89
N PHE A 384 0.74 -31.76 11.62
CA PHE A 384 0.13 -30.74 10.79
C PHE A 384 -0.06 -31.22 9.35
N GLN A 385 0.91 -31.96 8.79
CA GLN A 385 0.75 -32.60 7.48
C GLN A 385 -0.41 -33.60 7.46
N GLU A 386 -0.60 -34.38 8.53
CA GLU A 386 -1.74 -35.30 8.68
C GLU A 386 -3.08 -34.55 8.73
N ILE A 387 -3.18 -33.46 9.50
CA ILE A 387 -4.38 -32.61 9.58
C ILE A 387 -4.74 -32.01 8.21
N LEU A 388 -3.76 -31.48 7.49
CA LEU A 388 -3.99 -30.92 6.15
C LEU A 388 -4.40 -32.01 5.14
N SER A 389 -3.87 -33.23 5.29
CA SER A 389 -4.17 -34.36 4.39
C SER A 389 -5.54 -34.99 4.66
N SER A 390 -5.96 -35.08 5.94
CA SER A 390 -7.28 -35.61 6.33
C SER A 390 -8.42 -34.70 5.88
N LYS A 391 -8.23 -33.37 5.96
CA LYS A 391 -9.21 -32.37 5.52
C LYS A 391 -9.37 -32.29 4.00
N LYS A 392 -8.33 -32.64 3.22
CA LYS A 392 -8.42 -32.77 1.75
C LYS A 392 -9.16 -34.06 1.32
N LYS A 393 -9.03 -35.16 2.07
CA LYS A 393 -9.72 -36.44 1.76
C LYS A 393 -11.22 -36.42 2.03
N GLY A 394 -11.70 -35.62 2.99
CA GLY A 394 -13.14 -35.47 3.28
C GLY A 394 -13.98 -34.87 2.13
N LYS A 395 -13.35 -34.44 1.03
CA LYS A 395 -14.00 -33.89 -0.17
C LYS A 395 -14.31 -34.94 -1.25
N ILE A 396 -13.76 -36.16 -1.13
CA ILE A 396 -13.95 -37.23 -2.14
C ILE A 396 -15.15 -38.14 -1.75
N SER A 397 -15.64 -38.04 -0.52
CA SER A 397 -16.72 -38.86 0.02
C SER A 397 -17.95 -38.05 0.49
N GLY A 398 -18.19 -36.88 -0.11
CA GLY A 398 -19.35 -36.03 0.16
C GLY A 398 -20.18 -35.82 -1.10
#